data_AF-A0A851M0L0-F1
#
_entry.id   AF-A0A851M0L0-F1
#
_cell.length_a   1.000
_cell.length_b   1.000
_cell.length_c   1.000
_cell.angle_alpha   90.00
_cell.angle_beta   90.00
_cell.angle_gamma   90.00
#
_symmetry.space_group_name_H-M   'P 1'
#
loop_
_entity.id
_entity.type
_entity.pdbx_description
1 polymer ?
#
loop_
_entity_poly.entity_id
_entity_poly.type
_entity_poly.pdbx_seq_one_letter_code
_entity_poly.pdbx_strand_id
1 'polypeptide(L)'
;QAVCGFGSQDSLPFRAIKEGDLFFQEDREVNLVELALATNIPKGCAETAVRVHVSYLDGKGNLEPQGAVPSAVSSLSEDLLKYYQHVTRAVLGDDPQLMKVALQDLQTNSKIAALLPYFVYVVSGVKSVSHDLEQLNRLLHLARSLVLNPFLGLGSYVCSLISSVLYWTHGDLVSGLYQQILLSLQKVLADPVRPLCSHYGAVVGLHALGWK
;
A
#
# COMPACT_ATOMS: atom_id res chain seq x y z
N GLN A 1 17.74 -4.90 -60.06
CA GLN A 1 18.28 -3.53 -60.00
C GLN A 1 17.76 -2.90 -58.71
N ALA A 2 18.60 -2.23 -57.92
CA ALA A 2 18.14 -1.63 -56.67
C ALA A 2 17.24 -0.42 -56.96
N VAL A 3 16.14 -0.30 -56.21
CA VAL A 3 15.23 0.85 -56.31
C VAL A 3 15.72 1.91 -55.32
N CYS A 4 16.23 3.02 -55.83
CA CYS A 4 16.75 4.13 -55.05
C CYS A 4 15.74 5.30 -55.03
N GLY A 5 15.81 6.18 -54.03
CA GLY A 5 15.00 7.42 -53.99
C GLY A 5 13.77 7.40 -53.07
N PHE A 6 13.53 6.33 -52.31
CA PHE A 6 12.35 6.18 -51.43
C PHE A 6 12.60 6.48 -49.94
N GLY A 7 13.61 7.30 -49.63
CA GLY A 7 14.02 7.61 -48.25
C GLY A 7 13.45 8.92 -47.68
N SER A 8 12.69 9.69 -48.45
CA SER A 8 12.14 10.96 -47.99
C SER A 8 10.98 10.76 -47.00
N GLN A 9 10.85 11.64 -46.01
CA GLN A 9 9.68 11.70 -45.13
C GLN A 9 8.48 12.40 -45.79
N ASP A 10 8.70 13.08 -46.92
CA ASP A 10 7.66 13.79 -47.64
C ASP A 10 6.70 12.81 -48.31
N SER A 11 5.40 13.10 -48.23
CA SER A 11 4.39 12.32 -48.93
C SER A 11 4.54 12.48 -50.44
N LEU A 12 4.50 11.37 -51.18
CA LEU A 12 4.56 11.40 -52.64
C LEU A 12 3.30 12.10 -53.19
N PRO A 13 3.43 13.28 -53.84
CA PRO A 13 2.28 14.01 -54.33
C PRO A 13 1.85 13.43 -55.68
N PHE A 14 0.98 12.42 -55.65
CA PHE A 14 0.32 11.93 -56.86
C PHE A 14 -0.82 12.87 -57.24
N ARG A 15 -0.74 13.50 -58.43
CA ARG A 15 -1.86 14.28 -58.99
C ARG A 15 -2.68 13.42 -59.93
N ALA A 16 -4.00 13.50 -59.81
CA ALA A 16 -4.95 12.88 -60.72
C ALA A 16 -5.23 13.79 -61.93
N ILE A 17 -5.29 13.22 -63.12
CA ILE A 17 -5.81 13.90 -64.32
C ILE A 17 -7.33 13.75 -64.33
N LYS A 18 -8.06 14.81 -64.66
CA LYS A 18 -9.55 14.82 -64.60
C LYS A 18 -10.21 13.96 -65.69
N GLU A 19 -9.47 13.61 -66.74
CA GLU A 19 -9.93 12.84 -67.88
C GLU A 19 -9.11 11.54 -67.98
N GLY A 20 -9.55 10.52 -67.23
CA GLY A 20 -8.92 9.20 -67.13
C GLY A 20 -8.31 8.94 -65.76
N ASP A 21 -8.45 7.70 -65.25
CA ASP A 21 -7.90 7.23 -63.97
C ASP A 21 -6.35 7.12 -64.00
N LEU A 22 -5.69 8.24 -64.30
CA LEU A 22 -4.25 8.35 -64.46
C LEU A 22 -3.71 9.30 -63.40
N PHE A 23 -2.69 8.83 -62.68
CA PHE A 23 -1.95 9.61 -61.69
C PHE A 23 -0.53 9.81 -62.18
N PHE A 24 0.02 11.01 -61.99
CA PHE A 24 1.42 11.30 -62.27
C PHE A 24 2.11 11.94 -61.07
N GLN A 25 3.42 11.73 -61.00
CA GLN A 25 4.29 12.36 -60.01
C GLN A 25 4.77 13.70 -60.58
N GLU A 26 4.47 14.80 -59.89
CA GLU A 26 4.96 16.13 -60.27
C GLU A 26 6.40 16.30 -59.73
N ASP A 27 7.38 16.22 -60.62
CA ASP A 27 8.78 16.51 -60.28
C ASP A 27 9.00 18.02 -60.30
N ARG A 28 9.13 18.63 -59.12
CA ARG A 28 9.50 20.05 -59.00
C ARG A 28 11.00 20.20 -59.05
N GLU A 29 11.47 21.18 -59.82
CA GLU A 29 12.88 21.54 -59.84
C GLU A 29 13.32 22.03 -58.44
N VAL A 30 14.43 21.50 -57.95
CA VAL A 30 14.99 21.84 -56.65
C VAL A 30 16.05 22.92 -56.82
N ASN A 31 15.90 24.04 -56.10
CA ASN A 31 16.93 25.07 -56.05
C ASN A 31 18.10 24.62 -55.16
N LEU A 32 19.17 24.16 -55.80
CA LEU A 32 20.35 23.64 -55.12
C LEU A 32 21.08 24.68 -54.28
N VAL A 33 21.03 25.96 -54.67
CA VAL A 33 21.70 27.05 -53.92
C VAL A 33 20.96 27.29 -52.61
N GLU A 34 19.64 27.33 -52.66
CA GLU A 34 18.80 27.49 -51.47
C GLU A 34 18.90 26.27 -50.54
N LEU A 35 18.90 25.06 -51.11
CA LEU A 35 19.07 23.83 -50.34
C LEU A 35 20.44 23.75 -49.64
N ALA A 36 21.51 24.16 -50.33
CA ALA A 36 22.86 24.16 -49.76
C ALA A 36 23.04 25.22 -48.67
N LEU A 37 22.31 26.34 -48.75
CA LEU A 37 22.31 27.40 -47.75
C LEU A 37 21.32 27.14 -46.60
N ALA A 38 20.40 26.19 -46.76
CA ALA A 38 19.42 25.83 -45.75
C ALA A 38 20.11 25.21 -44.52
N THR A 39 19.95 25.82 -43.36
CA THR A 39 20.55 25.35 -42.08
C THR A 39 19.73 24.24 -41.42
N ASN A 40 19.05 23.40 -42.19
CA ASN A 40 18.23 22.30 -41.68
C ASN A 40 19.11 21.13 -41.24
N ILE A 41 19.76 21.28 -40.09
CA ILE A 41 20.51 20.19 -39.46
C ILE A 41 19.47 19.19 -38.92
N PRO A 42 19.50 17.90 -39.34
CA PRO A 42 18.61 16.90 -38.78
C PRO A 42 18.84 16.83 -37.27
N LYS A 43 17.78 17.13 -36.50
CA LYS A 43 17.83 17.02 -35.04
C LYS A 43 18.16 15.57 -34.71
N GLY A 44 19.23 15.35 -33.95
CA GLY A 44 19.64 14.01 -33.52
C GLY A 44 18.48 13.26 -32.87
N CYS A 45 18.41 11.95 -33.10
CA CYS A 45 17.40 11.11 -32.47
C CYS A 45 17.54 11.22 -30.94
N ALA A 46 16.43 11.41 -30.23
CA ALA A 46 16.45 11.43 -28.77
C ALA A 46 16.94 10.07 -28.24
N GLU A 47 17.69 10.08 -27.13
CA GLU A 47 18.14 8.84 -26.49
C GLU A 47 16.93 7.96 -26.15
N THR A 48 17.06 6.66 -26.44
CA THR A 48 15.99 5.69 -26.14
C THR A 48 15.92 5.49 -24.63
N ALA A 49 14.86 5.99 -23.99
CA ALA A 49 14.61 5.81 -22.57
C ALA A 49 13.41 4.89 -22.33
N VAL A 50 13.58 3.89 -21.46
CA VAL A 50 12.49 3.02 -21.02
C VAL A 50 11.78 3.66 -19.84
N ARG A 51 10.50 4.00 -20.00
CA ARG A 51 9.62 4.43 -18.90
C ARG A 51 8.75 3.25 -18.47
N VAL A 52 8.83 2.89 -17.20
CA VAL A 52 8.02 1.83 -16.61
C VAL A 52 6.82 2.47 -15.91
N HIS A 53 5.62 2.02 -16.26
CA HIS A 53 4.38 2.38 -15.59
C HIS A 53 3.71 1.11 -15.10
N VAL A 54 3.34 1.05 -13.81
CA VAL A 54 2.62 -0.10 -13.24
C VAL A 54 1.14 0.07 -13.53
N SER A 55 0.63 -0.64 -14.54
CA SER A 55 -0.76 -0.56 -15.02
C SER A 55 -1.69 -1.63 -14.46
N TYR A 56 -1.17 -2.65 -13.75
CA TYR A 56 -1.93 -3.83 -13.29
C TYR A 56 -2.18 -3.86 -11.78
N LEU A 57 -2.17 -2.71 -11.09
CA LEU A 57 -2.89 -2.61 -9.82
C LEU A 57 -4.39 -2.71 -10.13
N ASP A 58 -4.83 -3.95 -10.30
CA ASP A 58 -6.18 -4.34 -10.68
C ASP A 58 -7.20 -3.77 -9.70
N GLY A 59 -8.27 -3.23 -10.30
CA GLY A 59 -9.60 -3.20 -9.72
C GLY A 59 -9.79 -2.29 -8.53
N LYS A 60 -10.11 -1.02 -8.79
CA LYS A 60 -10.61 -0.05 -7.80
C LYS A 60 -9.68 0.04 -6.59
N GLY A 61 -8.89 1.12 -6.57
CA GLY A 61 -8.68 1.83 -5.32
C GLY A 61 -10.04 2.29 -4.78
N ASN A 62 -10.84 1.36 -4.26
CA ASN A 62 -11.81 1.65 -3.25
C ASN A 62 -10.96 1.95 -2.02
N LEU A 63 -10.47 3.18 -2.00
CA LEU A 63 -10.34 3.96 -0.77
C LEU A 63 -11.77 4.09 -0.19
N GLU A 64 -12.39 2.96 0.15
CA GLU A 64 -13.51 2.98 1.07
C GLU A 64 -12.95 3.64 2.33
N PRO A 65 -13.63 4.66 2.87
CA PRO A 65 -13.19 5.29 4.09
C PRO A 65 -12.95 4.20 5.14
N GLN A 66 -11.77 4.26 5.77
CA GLN A 66 -11.35 3.35 6.83
C GLN A 66 -12.51 3.12 7.80
N GLY A 67 -13.04 1.90 7.86
CA GLY A 67 -14.12 1.54 8.78
C GLY A 67 -15.20 0.62 8.19
N ALA A 68 -15.39 0.59 6.88
CA ALA A 68 -16.34 -0.35 6.26
C ALA A 68 -15.68 -1.73 6.06
N VAL A 69 -16.33 -2.79 6.59
CA VAL A 69 -16.02 -4.18 6.22
C VAL A 69 -16.09 -4.24 4.69
N PRO A 70 -15.09 -4.79 3.98
CA PRO A 70 -15.15 -4.86 2.53
C PRO A 70 -16.46 -5.53 2.12
N SER A 71 -17.31 -4.85 1.33
CA SER A 71 -18.53 -5.44 0.71
C SER A 71 -18.22 -6.68 -0.14
N ALA A 72 -16.95 -7.06 -0.25
CA ALA A 72 -16.44 -8.26 -0.87
C ALA A 72 -16.68 -9.55 -0.06
N VAL A 73 -17.17 -9.51 1.20
CA VAL A 73 -17.51 -10.78 1.93
C VAL A 73 -18.50 -11.63 1.12
N SER A 74 -19.35 -10.99 0.30
CA SER A 74 -20.34 -11.64 -0.58
C SER A 74 -19.76 -12.31 -1.84
N SER A 75 -18.46 -12.13 -2.15
CA SER A 75 -17.81 -12.69 -3.35
C SER A 75 -16.78 -13.78 -3.06
N LEU A 76 -16.59 -14.15 -1.80
CA LEU A 76 -15.67 -15.23 -1.41
C LEU A 76 -16.35 -16.60 -1.55
N SER A 77 -15.59 -17.60 -2.00
CA SER A 77 -16.03 -18.99 -1.94
C SER A 77 -16.25 -19.43 -0.49
N GLU A 78 -17.21 -20.32 -0.25
CA GLU A 78 -17.53 -20.85 1.09
C GLU A 78 -16.29 -21.49 1.75
N ASP A 79 -15.45 -22.17 0.97
CA ASP A 79 -14.22 -22.79 1.47
C ASP A 79 -13.20 -21.76 1.95
N LEU A 80 -13.11 -20.63 1.24
CA LEU A 80 -12.17 -19.55 1.55
C LEU A 80 -12.62 -18.78 2.80
N LEU A 81 -13.93 -18.61 2.97
CA LEU A 81 -14.53 -18.04 4.18
C LEU A 81 -14.32 -18.96 5.38
N LYS A 82 -14.54 -20.28 5.23
CA LYS A 82 -14.26 -21.27 6.28
C LYS A 82 -12.79 -21.23 6.69
N TYR A 83 -11.87 -21.18 5.73
CA TYR A 83 -10.45 -21.05 5.99
C TYR A 83 -10.13 -19.77 6.78
N TYR A 84 -10.64 -18.61 6.34
CA TYR A 84 -10.47 -17.34 7.05
C TYR A 84 -10.93 -17.40 8.51
N GLN A 85 -12.11 -17.99 8.77
CA GLN A 85 -12.64 -18.13 10.12
C GLN A 85 -11.77 -19.04 11.00
N HIS A 86 -11.29 -20.17 10.46
CA HIS A 86 -10.44 -21.10 11.21
C HIS A 86 -9.09 -20.46 11.56
N VAL A 87 -8.46 -19.76 10.61
CA VAL A 87 -7.20 -19.06 10.83
C VAL A 87 -7.37 -17.94 11.85
N THR A 88 -8.41 -17.11 11.72
CA THR A 88 -8.65 -16.00 12.65
C THR A 88 -8.90 -16.52 14.08
N ARG A 89 -9.67 -17.61 14.22
CA ARG A 89 -9.89 -18.28 15.51
C ARG A 89 -8.61 -18.89 16.08
N ALA A 90 -7.77 -19.51 15.25
CA ALA A 90 -6.51 -20.09 15.70
C ALA A 90 -5.49 -19.02 16.15
N VAL A 91 -5.48 -17.85 15.49
CA VAL A 91 -4.57 -16.74 15.82
C VAL A 91 -5.02 -15.97 17.05
N LEU A 92 -6.33 -15.74 17.21
CA LEU A 92 -6.91 -15.03 18.36
C LEU A 92 -7.28 -15.95 19.53
N GLY A 93 -7.04 -17.26 19.40
CA GLY A 93 -7.33 -18.25 20.43
C GLY A 93 -6.22 -18.41 21.46
N ASP A 94 -6.51 -19.22 22.48
CA ASP A 94 -5.60 -19.46 23.61
C ASP A 94 -4.51 -20.51 23.34
N ASP A 95 -4.62 -21.29 22.26
CA ASP A 95 -3.67 -22.36 21.94
C ASP A 95 -2.47 -21.84 21.10
N PRO A 96 -1.26 -21.77 21.69
CA PRO A 96 -0.07 -21.27 21.00
C PRO A 96 0.44 -22.22 19.90
N GLN A 97 0.15 -23.51 19.96
CA GLN A 97 0.57 -24.48 18.93
C GLN A 97 -0.27 -24.28 17.66
N LEU A 98 -1.59 -24.18 17.81
CA LEU A 98 -2.51 -23.87 16.71
C LEU A 98 -2.19 -22.51 16.07
N MET A 99 -1.91 -21.50 16.88
CA MET A 99 -1.48 -20.19 16.39
C MET A 99 -0.22 -20.30 15.52
N LYS A 100 0.82 -21.01 15.98
CA LYS A 100 2.07 -21.15 15.24
C LYS A 100 1.88 -21.83 13.88
N VAL A 101 1.06 -22.88 13.83
CA VAL A 101 0.72 -23.58 12.58
C VAL A 101 -0.05 -22.67 11.63
N ALA A 102 -1.06 -21.94 12.13
CA ALA A 102 -1.84 -21.01 11.33
C ALA A 102 -0.98 -19.87 10.75
N LEU A 103 -0.07 -19.31 11.53
CA LEU A 103 0.86 -18.27 11.08
C LEU A 103 1.85 -18.80 10.04
N GLN A 104 2.34 -20.03 10.21
CA GLN A 104 3.20 -20.67 9.22
C GLN A 104 2.48 -20.91 7.90
N ASP A 105 1.23 -21.39 7.94
CA ASP A 105 0.44 -21.58 6.72
C ASP A 105 0.24 -20.24 5.99
N LEU A 106 -0.10 -19.18 6.73
CA LEU A 106 -0.24 -17.83 6.18
C LEU A 106 1.03 -17.29 5.51
N GLN A 107 2.22 -17.74 5.91
CA GLN A 107 3.49 -17.32 5.27
C GLN A 107 3.76 -18.07 3.97
N THR A 108 3.33 -19.33 3.87
CA THR A 108 3.65 -20.20 2.72
C THR A 108 2.54 -20.32 1.69
N ASN A 109 1.30 -20.03 2.08
CA ASN A 109 0.13 -20.28 1.25
C ASN A 109 -0.05 -19.17 0.20
N SER A 110 0.01 -19.55 -1.08
CA SER A 110 -0.16 -18.62 -2.21
C SER A 110 -1.62 -18.34 -2.57
N LYS A 111 -2.57 -19.14 -2.05
CA LYS A 111 -3.99 -19.05 -2.41
C LYS A 111 -4.77 -18.04 -1.55
N ILE A 112 -4.12 -17.43 -0.56
CA ILE A 112 -4.76 -16.50 0.37
C ILE A 112 -4.78 -15.05 -0.13
N ALA A 113 -4.29 -14.76 -1.34
CA ALA A 113 -4.25 -13.40 -1.89
C ALA A 113 -5.63 -12.73 -1.89
N ALA A 114 -6.69 -13.47 -2.21
CA ALA A 114 -8.07 -12.98 -2.15
C ALA A 114 -8.55 -12.64 -0.72
N LEU A 115 -7.92 -13.22 0.32
CA LEU A 115 -8.24 -12.96 1.73
C LEU A 115 -7.42 -11.82 2.33
N LEU A 116 -6.39 -11.33 1.63
CA LEU A 116 -5.51 -10.28 2.11
C LEU A 116 -6.26 -9.03 2.62
N PRO A 117 -7.30 -8.49 1.93
CA PRO A 117 -8.00 -7.30 2.40
C PRO A 117 -8.69 -7.51 3.76
N TYR A 118 -9.17 -8.72 4.04
CA TYR A 118 -9.86 -9.05 5.30
C TYR A 118 -8.86 -9.22 6.45
N PHE A 119 -7.73 -9.87 6.20
CA PHE A 119 -6.67 -9.95 7.20
C PHE A 119 -6.10 -8.56 7.53
N VAL A 120 -5.89 -7.71 6.53
CA VAL A 120 -5.48 -6.31 6.75
C VAL A 120 -6.54 -5.55 7.55
N TYR A 121 -7.83 -5.77 7.29
CA TYR A 121 -8.91 -5.17 8.08
C TYR A 121 -8.87 -5.59 9.55
N VAL A 122 -8.69 -6.88 9.84
CA VAL A 122 -8.52 -7.40 11.22
C VAL A 122 -7.30 -6.78 11.90
N VAL A 123 -6.17 -6.73 11.18
CA VAL A 123 -4.92 -6.12 11.67
C VAL A 123 -5.06 -4.61 11.87
N SER A 124 -5.92 -3.91 11.12
CA SER A 124 -6.17 -2.47 11.28
C SER A 124 -7.31 -2.13 12.25
N GLY A 125 -8.10 -3.11 12.70
CA GLY A 125 -9.21 -2.95 13.65
C GLY A 125 -8.80 -2.59 15.08
N VAL A 126 -7.52 -2.37 15.31
CA VAL A 126 -6.84 -2.23 16.61
C VAL A 126 -7.25 -1.07 17.50
N LYS A 127 -8.02 -0.11 16.99
CA LYS A 127 -8.66 0.88 17.86
C LYS A 127 -9.61 0.24 18.88
N SER A 128 -10.07 -1.00 18.65
CA SER A 128 -10.95 -1.73 19.58
C SER A 128 -10.23 -2.71 20.52
N VAL A 129 -8.95 -3.04 20.28
CA VAL A 129 -8.20 -4.10 21.01
C VAL A 129 -7.01 -3.53 21.82
N SER A 130 -6.86 -2.20 21.85
CA SER A 130 -5.73 -1.49 22.49
C SER A 130 -5.50 -1.79 23.98
N HIS A 131 -6.47 -2.41 24.67
CA HIS A 131 -6.36 -2.73 26.10
C HIS A 131 -5.81 -4.15 26.38
N ASP A 132 -5.71 -5.01 25.36
CA ASP A 132 -5.23 -6.39 25.50
C ASP A 132 -3.90 -6.58 24.76
N LEU A 133 -2.81 -6.54 25.53
CA LEU A 133 -1.44 -6.73 25.05
C LEU A 133 -1.22 -8.10 24.40
N GLU A 134 -1.91 -9.15 24.85
CA GLU A 134 -1.74 -10.48 24.27
C GLU A 134 -2.38 -10.56 22.90
N GLN A 135 -3.61 -10.07 22.74
CA GLN A 135 -4.27 -10.01 21.44
C GLN A 135 -3.50 -9.10 20.47
N LEU A 136 -2.96 -7.98 20.96
CA LEU A 136 -2.11 -7.10 20.16
C LEU A 136 -0.86 -7.83 19.65
N ASN A 137 -0.16 -8.56 20.52
CA ASN A 137 1.02 -9.34 20.13
C ASN A 137 0.66 -10.41 19.08
N ARG A 138 -0.50 -11.08 19.22
CA ARG A 138 -1.00 -12.04 18.22
C ARG A 138 -1.30 -11.38 16.86
N LEU A 139 -1.90 -10.20 16.86
CA LEU A 139 -2.14 -9.41 15.64
C LEU A 139 -0.84 -8.93 14.98
N LEU A 140 0.20 -8.62 15.76
CA LEU A 140 1.51 -8.28 15.23
C LEU A 140 2.16 -9.49 14.55
N HIS A 141 2.07 -10.68 15.16
CA HIS A 141 2.53 -11.91 14.54
C HIS A 141 1.78 -12.26 13.25
N LEU A 142 0.48 -11.96 13.19
CA LEU A 142 -0.34 -12.08 11.99
C LEU A 142 0.14 -11.12 10.90
N ALA A 143 0.28 -9.83 11.22
CA ALA A 143 0.79 -8.82 10.29
C ALA A 143 2.17 -9.19 9.73
N ARG A 144 3.08 -9.65 10.60
CA ARG A 144 4.41 -10.13 10.20
C ARG A 144 4.31 -11.32 9.25
N SER A 145 3.42 -12.26 9.51
CA SER A 145 3.24 -13.45 8.66
C SER A 145 2.72 -13.11 7.27
N LEU A 146 1.85 -12.10 7.17
CA LEU A 146 1.39 -11.57 5.87
C LEU A 146 2.50 -10.83 5.12
N VAL A 147 3.32 -10.05 5.83
CA VAL A 147 4.44 -9.30 5.23
C VAL A 147 5.55 -10.21 4.71
N LEU A 148 5.79 -11.33 5.39
CA LEU A 148 6.80 -12.30 4.99
C LEU A 148 6.37 -13.22 3.84
N ASN A 149 5.09 -13.23 3.47
CA ASN A 149 4.60 -14.09 2.40
C ASN A 149 4.98 -13.52 1.02
N PRO A 150 5.86 -14.20 0.25
CA PRO A 150 6.35 -13.70 -1.04
C PRO A 150 5.28 -13.71 -2.15
N PHE A 151 4.18 -14.45 -1.95
CA PHE A 151 3.09 -14.56 -2.92
C PHE A 151 2.05 -13.44 -2.78
N LEU A 152 2.19 -12.56 -1.78
CA LEU A 152 1.24 -11.48 -1.51
C LEU A 152 1.77 -10.13 -2.03
N GLY A 153 1.02 -9.51 -2.96
CA GLY A 153 1.27 -8.16 -3.42
C GLY A 153 0.72 -7.13 -2.42
N LEU A 154 1.53 -6.71 -1.45
CA LEU A 154 1.09 -5.81 -0.37
C LEU A 154 0.93 -4.34 -0.79
N GLY A 155 1.33 -3.96 -2.01
CA GLY A 155 1.57 -2.58 -2.45
C GLY A 155 0.55 -1.53 -1.94
N SER A 156 -0.75 -1.76 -2.13
CA SER A 156 -1.82 -0.84 -1.68
C SER A 156 -2.10 -0.88 -0.17
N TYR A 157 -1.76 -1.98 0.50
CA TYR A 157 -2.01 -2.22 1.92
C TYR A 157 -0.83 -1.88 2.83
N VAL A 158 0.38 -1.69 2.27
CA VAL A 158 1.60 -1.35 3.04
C VAL A 158 1.38 -0.14 3.93
N CYS A 159 0.84 0.96 3.40
CA CYS A 159 0.61 2.18 4.17
C CYS A 159 -0.39 1.96 5.32
N SER A 160 -1.42 1.13 5.12
CA SER A 160 -2.39 0.77 6.16
C SER A 160 -1.74 -0.05 7.27
N LEU A 161 -0.97 -1.09 6.91
CA LEU A 161 -0.26 -1.94 7.85
C LEU A 161 0.79 -1.15 8.66
N ILE A 162 1.58 -0.30 8.00
CA ILE A 162 2.56 0.56 8.66
C ILE A 162 1.87 1.52 9.63
N SER A 163 0.76 2.13 9.23
CA SER A 163 0.01 3.05 10.09
C SER A 163 -0.53 2.36 11.33
N SER A 164 -1.05 1.13 11.19
CA SER A 164 -1.54 0.32 12.31
C SER A 164 -0.40 -0.06 13.27
N VAL A 165 0.73 -0.52 12.76
CA VAL A 165 1.91 -0.86 13.57
C VAL A 165 2.50 0.38 14.25
N LEU A 166 2.56 1.51 13.56
CA LEU A 166 3.07 2.77 14.11
C LEU A 166 2.16 3.29 15.23
N TYR A 167 0.84 3.20 15.06
CA TYR A 167 -0.13 3.55 16.09
C TYR A 167 0.08 2.70 17.37
N TRP A 168 0.37 1.40 17.23
CA TRP A 168 0.66 0.54 18.39
C TRP A 168 1.95 0.89 19.10
N THR A 169 3.03 1.06 18.36
CA THR A 169 4.32 1.39 18.98
C THR A 169 4.28 2.72 19.72
N HIS A 170 3.50 3.69 19.23
CA HIS A 170 3.20 4.92 19.97
C HIS A 170 2.26 4.68 21.15
N GLY A 171 1.24 3.83 20.98
CA GLY A 171 0.29 3.47 22.03
C GLY A 171 0.92 2.73 23.20
N ASP A 172 1.73 1.70 22.96
CA ASP A 172 2.31 0.81 23.98
C ASP A 172 3.41 1.47 24.82
N LEU A 173 4.27 2.27 24.19
CA LEU A 173 5.31 2.98 24.92
C LEU A 173 4.68 4.04 25.84
N VAL A 174 3.68 4.75 25.33
CA VAL A 174 2.98 5.82 26.06
C VAL A 174 2.00 5.25 27.09
N SER A 175 1.30 4.15 26.81
CA SER A 175 0.38 3.48 27.75
C SER A 175 1.15 2.83 28.90
N GLY A 176 2.28 2.16 28.62
CA GLY A 176 3.15 1.60 29.64
C GLY A 176 3.71 2.67 30.56
N LEU A 177 4.21 3.79 30.00
CA LEU A 177 4.64 4.95 30.79
C LEU A 177 3.50 5.57 31.60
N TYR A 178 2.34 5.76 30.99
CA TYR A 178 1.15 6.32 31.64
C TYR A 178 0.68 5.44 32.81
N GLN A 179 0.64 4.12 32.62
CA GLN A 179 0.22 3.17 33.63
C GLN A 179 1.24 3.08 34.79
N GLN A 180 2.55 3.16 34.50
CA GLN A 180 3.59 3.26 35.53
C GLN A 180 3.50 4.60 36.30
N ILE A 181 3.25 5.71 35.60
CA ILE A 181 3.06 7.02 36.22
C ILE A 181 1.80 7.01 37.10
N LEU A 182 0.67 6.50 36.63
CA LEU A 182 -0.55 6.40 37.44
C LEU A 182 -0.35 5.50 38.68
N LEU A 183 0.28 4.34 38.53
CA LEU A 183 0.55 3.44 39.65
C LEU A 183 1.49 4.08 40.68
N SER A 184 2.49 4.85 40.23
CA SER A 184 3.39 5.57 41.14
C SER A 184 2.68 6.73 41.84
N LEU A 185 1.84 7.51 41.14
CA LEU A 185 1.02 8.57 41.73
C LEU A 185 0.01 8.02 42.74
N GLN A 186 -0.65 6.90 42.42
CA GLN A 186 -1.58 6.20 43.31
C GLN A 186 -0.87 5.68 44.57
N LYS A 187 0.33 5.10 44.44
CA LYS A 187 1.15 4.67 45.60
C LYS A 187 1.53 5.84 46.51
N VAL A 188 1.79 7.02 45.94
CA VAL A 188 2.10 8.23 46.73
C VAL A 188 0.87 8.75 47.46
N LEU A 189 -0.31 8.71 46.84
CA LEU A 189 -1.57 9.14 47.45
C LEU A 189 -2.10 8.17 48.52
N ALA A 190 -1.77 6.88 48.40
CA ALA A 190 -2.21 5.84 49.33
C ALA A 190 -1.33 5.72 50.59
N ASP A 191 -0.20 6.42 50.66
CA ASP A 191 0.77 6.34 51.75
C ASP A 191 0.63 7.54 52.71
N PRO A 192 -0.08 7.38 53.84
CA PRO A 192 -0.41 8.49 54.75
C PRO A 192 0.80 9.04 55.51
N VAL A 193 1.96 8.38 55.44
CA VAL A 193 3.19 8.78 56.14
C VAL A 193 4.02 9.74 55.29
N ARG A 194 3.72 9.87 53.99
CA ARG A 194 4.45 10.76 53.09
C ARG A 194 4.12 12.23 53.33
N PRO A 195 5.09 13.14 53.13
CA PRO A 195 4.88 14.56 53.35
C PRO A 195 3.81 15.14 52.41
N LEU A 196 3.09 16.17 52.89
CA LEU A 196 1.97 16.81 52.18
C LEU A 196 2.37 17.37 50.80
N CYS A 197 3.63 17.78 50.62
CA CYS A 197 4.15 18.25 49.34
C CYS A 197 4.20 17.15 48.27
N SER A 198 4.46 15.89 48.65
CA SER A 198 4.44 14.75 47.73
C SER A 198 3.01 14.40 47.29
N HIS A 199 2.05 14.49 48.20
CA HIS A 199 0.63 14.30 47.90
C HIS A 199 0.12 15.40 46.96
N TYR A 200 0.45 16.66 47.24
CA TYR A 200 0.11 17.78 46.37
C TYR A 200 0.70 17.61 44.96
N GLY A 201 1.98 17.24 44.87
CA GLY A 201 2.62 16.94 43.58
C GLY A 201 1.95 15.78 42.84
N ALA A 202 1.46 14.76 43.57
CA ALA A 202 0.74 13.65 42.96
C ALA A 202 -0.63 14.05 42.40
N VAL A 203 -1.39 14.89 43.12
CA VAL A 203 -2.68 15.43 42.68
C VAL A 203 -2.50 16.33 41.44
N VAL A 204 -1.51 17.23 41.46
CA VAL A 204 -1.20 18.10 40.31
C VAL A 204 -0.73 17.29 39.10
N GLY A 205 0.08 16.26 39.33
CA GLY A 205 0.49 15.30 38.29
C GLY A 205 -0.71 14.58 37.66
N LEU A 206 -1.69 14.15 38.46
CA LEU A 206 -2.94 13.57 37.96
C LEU A 206 -3.74 14.58 37.12
N HIS A 207 -3.84 15.83 37.57
CA HIS A 207 -4.56 16.89 36.86
C HIS A 207 -3.90 17.25 35.52
N ALA A 208 -2.56 17.29 35.46
CA ALA A 208 -1.81 17.54 34.24
C ALA A 208 -1.97 16.43 33.18
N LEU A 209 -2.26 15.20 33.62
CA LEU A 209 -2.55 14.05 32.75
C LEU A 209 -3.98 14.07 32.18
N GLY A 210 -4.75 15.14 32.41
CA GLY A 210 -6.09 15.33 31.85
C GLY A 210 -7.20 14.58 32.60
N TRP A 211 -6.94 14.14 33.83
CA TRP A 211 -7.94 13.54 34.71
C TRP A 211 -8.95 14.63 35.14
N LYS A 212 -10.16 14.60 34.57
CA LYS A 212 -11.29 15.47 34.95
C LYS A 212 -12.19 14.78 35.97
#